data_AF-A0A7X5DBM1-F1
#
_entry.id   AF-A0A7X5DBM1-F1
#
_cell.length_a   1.000
_cell.length_b   1.000
_cell.length_c   1.000
_cell.angle_alpha   90.00
_cell.angle_beta   90.00
_cell.angle_gamma   90.00
#
_symmetry.space_group_name_H-M   'P 1'
#
loop_
_entity.id
_entity.type
_entity.pdbx_description
1 polymer ?
#
loop_
_entity_poly.entity_id
_entity_poly.type
_entity_poly.pdbx_seq_one_letter_code
_entity_poly.pdbx_strand_id
1 'polypeptide(L)'
;MTLEMAIEKYERKRERSARRMEAYRRLAGWLRELEGLRSKGRWIPVGEALPAGHETYNVTYENRTGLHCDSAVYNPSLKKWFWDESEETEVTRRIYAWRPLPEPYRPQAYSMAAGGRKGE
;
A
#
# COMPACT_ATOMS: atom_id res chain seq x y z
N MET A 1 -27.69 -25.08 -45.22
CA MET A 1 -26.46 -24.78 -44.45
C MET A 1 -25.50 -25.92 -44.67
N THR A 2 -24.29 -25.66 -45.17
CA THR A 2 -23.30 -26.71 -45.45
C THR A 2 -22.51 -27.04 -44.17
N LEU A 3 -21.83 -28.20 -44.16
CA LEU A 3 -20.98 -28.62 -43.05
C LEU A 3 -19.84 -27.62 -42.79
N GLU A 4 -19.23 -27.10 -43.85
CA GLU A 4 -18.16 -26.08 -43.77
C GLU A 4 -18.64 -24.79 -43.10
N MET A 5 -19.82 -24.29 -43.48
CA MET A 5 -20.42 -23.11 -42.85
C MET A 5 -20.74 -23.35 -41.37
N ALA A 6 -21.14 -24.58 -41.00
CA ALA A 6 -21.40 -24.93 -39.61
C ALA A 6 -20.11 -24.95 -38.76
N ILE A 7 -19.01 -25.49 -39.32
CA ILE A 7 -17.69 -25.51 -38.68
C ILE A 7 -17.17 -24.08 -38.50
N GLU A 8 -17.24 -23.25 -39.54
CA GLU A 8 -16.79 -21.85 -39.46
C GLU A 8 -17.57 -21.06 -38.40
N LYS A 9 -18.90 -21.24 -38.34
CA LYS A 9 -19.74 -20.58 -37.32
C LYS A 9 -19.40 -21.04 -35.90
N TYR A 10 -19.10 -22.33 -35.72
CA TYR A 10 -18.66 -22.87 -34.43
C TYR A 10 -17.32 -22.28 -34.00
N GLU A 11 -16.31 -22.26 -34.88
CA GLU A 11 -14.99 -21.73 -34.56
C GLU A 11 -15.04 -20.22 -34.24
N ARG A 12 -15.81 -19.42 -35.00
CA ARG A 12 -16.04 -18.01 -34.67
C ARG A 12 -16.69 -17.82 -33.30
N LYS A 13 -17.66 -18.68 -32.95
CA LYS A 13 -18.32 -18.63 -31.63
C LYS A 13 -17.33 -19.00 -30.52
N ARG A 14 -16.53 -20.04 -30.73
CA ARG A 14 -15.48 -20.50 -29.82
C ARG A 14 -14.44 -19.40 -29.58
N GLU A 15 -13.97 -18.76 -30.65
CA GLU A 15 -13.01 -17.66 -30.57
C GLU A 15 -13.56 -16.45 -29.81
N ARG A 16 -14.80 -16.03 -30.11
CA ARG A 16 -15.47 -14.97 -29.34
C ARG A 16 -15.61 -15.33 -27.86
N SER A 17 -15.88 -16.59 -27.56
CA SER A 17 -15.94 -17.08 -26.18
C SER A 17 -14.57 -17.03 -25.50
N ALA A 18 -13.50 -17.42 -26.21
CA ALA A 18 -12.14 -17.36 -25.69
C ALA A 18 -11.70 -15.92 -25.38
N ARG A 19 -11.92 -14.97 -26.32
CA ARG A 19 -11.62 -13.55 -26.13
C ARG A 19 -12.37 -12.96 -24.93
N ARG A 20 -13.65 -13.32 -24.75
CA ARG A 20 -14.45 -12.89 -23.60
C ARG A 20 -13.92 -13.47 -22.28
N MET A 21 -13.54 -14.74 -22.26
CA MET A 21 -12.96 -15.37 -21.06
C MET A 21 -11.61 -14.75 -20.70
N GLU A 22 -10.78 -14.42 -21.69
CA GLU A 22 -9.53 -13.69 -21.47
C GLU A 22 -9.78 -12.29 -20.90
N ALA A 23 -10.75 -11.56 -21.44
CA ALA A 23 -11.16 -10.27 -20.90
C ALA A 23 -11.60 -10.37 -19.43
N TYR A 24 -12.39 -11.39 -19.07
CA TYR A 24 -12.79 -11.62 -17.68
C TYR A 24 -11.61 -11.97 -16.77
N ARG A 25 -10.64 -12.77 -17.24
CA ARG A 25 -9.43 -13.07 -16.46
C ARG A 25 -8.61 -11.81 -16.20
N ARG A 26 -8.45 -10.95 -17.21
CA ARG A 26 -7.76 -9.66 -17.08
C ARG A 26 -8.48 -8.75 -16.08
N LEU A 27 -9.81 -8.61 -16.21
CA LEU A 27 -10.61 -7.81 -15.28
C LEU A 27 -10.50 -8.33 -13.85
N ALA A 28 -10.57 -9.65 -13.64
CA ALA A 28 -10.39 -10.25 -12.32
C ALA A 28 -8.98 -10.01 -11.76
N GLY A 29 -7.95 -9.98 -12.61
CA GLY A 29 -6.60 -9.58 -12.24
C GLY A 29 -6.55 -8.13 -11.74
N TRP A 30 -7.10 -7.19 -12.51
CA TRP A 30 -7.15 -5.78 -12.13
C TRP A 30 -7.95 -5.52 -10.86
N LEU A 31 -9.08 -6.20 -10.66
CA LEU A 31 -9.88 -6.03 -9.45
C LEU A 31 -9.10 -6.46 -8.19
N ARG A 32 -8.36 -7.57 -8.25
CA ARG A 32 -7.50 -8.01 -7.14
C ARG A 32 -6.38 -7.01 -6.87
N GLU A 33 -5.79 -6.44 -7.91
CA GLU A 33 -4.76 -5.42 -7.77
C GLU A 33 -5.32 -4.15 -7.11
N LEU A 34 -6.50 -3.67 -7.56
CA LEU A 34 -7.19 -2.53 -6.97
C LEU A 34 -7.58 -2.76 -5.51
N GLU A 35 -8.04 -3.95 -5.15
CA GLU A 35 -8.30 -4.32 -3.76
C GLU A 35 -7.02 -4.26 -2.92
N GLY A 36 -5.90 -4.77 -3.46
CA GLY A 36 -4.59 -4.70 -2.82
C GLY A 36 -4.11 -3.26 -2.58
N LEU A 37 -4.25 -2.39 -3.58
CA LEU A 37 -3.88 -0.98 -3.49
C LEU A 37 -4.76 -0.22 -2.48
N ARG A 38 -6.07 -0.46 -2.51
CA ARG A 38 -7.01 0.13 -1.55
C ARG A 38 -6.69 -0.30 -0.12
N SER A 39 -6.32 -1.55 0.09
CA SER A 39 -5.92 -2.06 1.41
C SER A 39 -4.65 -1.38 1.92
N LYS A 40 -3.61 -1.23 1.07
CA LYS A 40 -2.33 -0.62 1.45
C LYS A 40 -2.41 0.87 1.77
N GLY A 41 -3.28 1.62 1.09
CA GLY A 41 -3.42 3.07 1.26
C GLY A 41 -4.46 3.50 2.30
N ARG A 42 -5.16 2.55 2.93
CA ARG A 42 -6.26 2.83 3.85
C ARG A 42 -5.74 3.39 5.17
N TRP A 43 -6.47 4.36 5.72
CA TRP A 43 -6.32 4.77 7.11
C TRP A 43 -6.91 3.71 8.05
N ILE A 44 -6.13 3.30 9.04
CA ILE A 44 -6.49 2.30 10.03
C ILE A 44 -6.76 3.03 11.34
N PRO A 45 -8.00 3.02 11.87
CA PRO A 45 -8.28 3.58 13.18
C PRO A 45 -7.45 2.89 14.26
N VAL A 46 -6.94 3.66 15.24
CA VAL A 46 -6.17 3.11 16.37
C VAL A 46 -6.97 2.09 17.17
N GLY A 47 -8.30 2.21 17.21
CA GLY A 47 -9.19 1.23 17.83
C GLY A 47 -9.38 -0.06 17.04
N GLU A 48 -9.04 -0.08 15.74
CA GLU A 48 -9.06 -1.29 14.91
C GLU A 48 -7.75 -2.05 15.07
N ALA A 49 -6.62 -1.38 14.88
CA ALA A 49 -5.29 -1.96 15.04
C ALA A 49 -4.24 -0.88 15.28
N LEU A 50 -3.12 -1.27 15.88
CA LEU A 50 -1.90 -0.47 15.98
C LEU A 50 -0.85 -1.02 14.99
N PRO A 51 0.13 -0.19 14.57
CA PRO A 51 1.21 -0.69 13.75
C PRO A 51 2.03 -1.78 14.45
N ALA A 52 2.54 -2.74 13.69
CA ALA A 52 3.38 -3.82 14.22
C ALA A 52 4.87 -3.44 14.27
N GLY A 53 5.31 -2.53 13.41
CA GLY A 53 6.71 -2.14 13.25
C GLY A 53 7.06 -0.86 13.98
N HIS A 54 8.35 -0.74 14.32
CA HIS A 54 8.94 0.54 14.71
C HIS A 54 9.36 1.29 13.44
N GLU A 55 8.41 2.00 12.83
CA GLU A 55 8.58 2.74 11.58
C GLU A 55 7.83 4.07 11.65
N THR A 56 8.09 4.95 10.68
CA THR A 56 7.32 6.17 10.46
C THR A 56 5.99 5.87 9.76
N TYR A 57 4.91 6.43 10.27
CA TYR A 57 3.57 6.36 9.72
C TYR A 57 2.97 7.75 9.57
N ASN A 58 2.04 7.92 8.64
CA ASN A 58 1.15 9.07 8.69
C ASN A 58 0.11 8.81 9.79
N VAL A 59 -0.20 9.84 10.59
CA VAL A 59 -1.18 9.81 11.67
C VAL A 59 -2.18 10.94 11.53
N THR A 60 -3.37 10.76 12.08
CA THR A 60 -4.34 11.84 12.29
C THR A 60 -4.55 12.09 13.77
N TYR A 61 -4.58 13.35 14.18
CA TYR A 61 -4.79 13.75 15.57
C TYR A 61 -5.63 15.02 15.65
N GLU A 62 -6.19 15.28 16.83
CA GLU A 62 -6.91 16.53 17.09
C GLU A 62 -6.14 17.40 18.08
N ASN A 63 -6.19 18.71 17.85
CA ASN A 63 -5.74 19.71 18.80
C ASN A 63 -6.81 20.82 18.92
N ARG A 64 -6.48 21.94 19.59
CA ARG A 64 -7.40 23.05 19.81
C ARG A 64 -7.95 23.70 18.54
N THR A 65 -7.29 23.52 17.39
CA THR A 65 -7.69 24.11 16.10
C THR A 65 -8.42 23.13 15.19
N GLY A 66 -8.59 21.87 15.60
CA GLY A 66 -9.34 20.84 14.88
C GLY A 66 -8.52 19.59 14.58
N LEU A 67 -8.94 18.86 13.53
CA LEU A 67 -8.31 17.63 13.07
C LEU A 67 -7.15 17.93 12.12
N HIS A 68 -6.02 17.26 12.35
CA HIS A 68 -4.78 17.41 11.59
C HIS A 68 -4.23 16.06 11.16
N CYS A 69 -3.32 16.07 10.19
CA CYS A 69 -2.53 14.92 9.79
C CYS A 69 -1.04 15.27 9.75
N ASP A 70 -0.20 14.33 10.14
CA ASP A 70 1.26 14.51 10.21
C ASP A 70 1.97 13.14 10.21
N SER A 71 3.29 13.12 10.31
CA SER A 71 4.10 11.90 10.46
C SER A 71 4.48 11.65 11.92
N ALA A 72 4.54 10.38 12.30
CA ALA A 72 4.99 9.97 13.63
C ALA A 72 5.57 8.55 13.59
N VAL A 73 6.50 8.27 14.49
CA VAL A 73 7.07 6.95 14.72
C VAL A 73 6.29 6.23 15.81
N TYR A 74 5.88 4.98 15.56
CA TYR A 74 5.21 4.16 16.57
C TYR A 74 6.19 3.17 17.20
N ASN A 75 6.33 3.20 18.53
CA ASN A 75 7.12 2.22 19.26
C ASN A 75 6.20 1.11 19.82
N PRO A 76 6.24 -0.13 19.28
CA PRO A 76 5.36 -1.22 19.71
C PRO A 76 5.67 -1.73 21.12
N SER A 77 6.93 -1.62 21.58
CA SER A 77 7.34 -2.04 22.93
C SER A 77 6.76 -1.12 24.00
N LEU A 78 6.73 0.18 23.72
CA LEU A 78 6.19 1.19 24.63
C LEU A 78 4.69 1.44 24.41
N LYS A 79 4.15 1.00 23.27
CA LYS A 79 2.79 1.33 22.78
C LYS A 79 2.55 2.83 22.72
N LYS A 80 3.55 3.58 22.26
CA LYS A 80 3.57 5.05 22.22
C LYS A 80 3.97 5.57 20.85
N TRP A 81 3.49 6.77 20.56
CA TRP A 81 3.81 7.52 19.35
C TRP A 81 4.83 8.61 19.70
N PHE A 82 5.77 8.86 18.79
CA PHE A 82 6.78 9.92 18.90
C PHE A 82 6.78 10.73 17.61
N TRP A 83 6.98 12.05 17.68
CA TRP A 83 7.12 12.86 16.47
C TRP A 83 8.38 12.43 15.72
N ASP A 84 8.28 12.31 14.40
CA ASP A 84 9.34 11.79 13.53
C ASP A 84 10.59 12.71 13.48
N GLU A 85 10.44 14.00 13.75
CA GLU A 85 11.56 14.95 13.81
C GLU A 85 12.60 14.64 14.89
N SER A 86 12.18 14.08 16.03
CA SER A 86 13.08 13.82 17.16
C SER A 86 13.11 12.37 17.63
N GLU A 87 12.07 11.59 17.36
CA GLU A 87 11.84 10.23 17.90
C GLU A 87 11.87 10.12 19.44
N GLU A 88 12.16 11.21 20.15
CA GLU A 88 12.22 11.32 21.61
C GLU A 88 11.02 12.08 22.18
N THR A 89 10.37 12.92 21.37
CA THR A 89 9.21 13.70 21.80
C THR A 89 7.94 12.89 21.64
N GLU A 90 7.41 12.37 22.75
CA GLU A 90 6.14 11.63 22.77
C GLU A 90 4.99 12.50 22.22
N VAL A 91 4.17 11.91 21.36
CA VAL A 91 2.93 12.52 20.88
C VAL A 91 1.90 12.47 22.01
N THR A 92 1.75 13.60 22.72
CA THR A 92 0.77 13.75 23.79
C THR A 92 -0.68 13.89 23.29
N ARG A 93 -0.86 14.10 21.99
CA ARG A 93 -2.16 14.26 21.34
C ARG A 93 -2.80 12.91 21.07
N ARG A 94 -4.14 12.84 21.11
CA ARG A 94 -4.87 11.63 20.76
C ARG A 94 -4.73 11.36 19.26
N ILE A 95 -4.07 10.26 18.91
CA ILE A 95 -4.07 9.71 17.55
C ILE A 95 -5.38 8.94 17.31
N TYR A 96 -6.05 9.24 16.19
CA TYR A 96 -7.29 8.60 15.78
C TYR A 96 -7.08 7.47 14.78
N ALA A 97 -6.20 7.67 13.82
CA ALA A 97 -5.91 6.71 12.77
C ALA A 97 -4.47 6.87 12.27
N TRP A 98 -3.96 5.83 11.64
CA TRP A 98 -2.64 5.79 11.04
C TRP A 98 -2.67 5.10 9.68
N ARG A 99 -1.64 5.33 8.87
CA ARG A 99 -1.37 4.52 7.67
C ARG A 99 0.12 4.47 7.38
N PRO A 100 0.62 3.42 6.69
CA PRO A 100 1.96 3.43 6.13
C PRO A 100 2.23 4.65 5.25
N LEU A 101 3.49 5.06 5.13
CA LEU A 101 3.88 6.05 4.15
C LEU A 101 3.59 5.53 2.73
N PRO A 102 3.01 6.35 1.84
CA PRO A 102 2.73 5.92 0.47
C PRO A 102 4.03 5.72 -0.31
N GLU A 103 4.10 4.69 -1.14
CA GLU A 103 5.21 4.56 -2.10
C GLU A 103 5.17 5.69 -3.14
N PRO A 104 6.32 6.18 -3.62
CA PRO A 104 7.69 5.79 -3.24
C PRO A 104 8.24 6.69 -2.13
N TYR A 105 8.36 6.19 -0.90
CA TYR A 105 8.98 6.94 0.22
C TYR A 105 10.36 6.40 0.61
N ARG A 106 10.62 5.10 0.34
CA ARG A 106 11.93 4.50 0.57
C ARG A 106 12.80 4.84 -0.64
N PRO A 107 13.90 5.60 -0.49
CA PRO A 107 14.85 5.75 -1.58
C PRO A 107 15.30 4.35 -1.99
N GLN A 108 15.33 4.06 -3.31
CA GLN A 108 16.02 2.88 -3.82
C GLN A 108 17.39 2.87 -3.17
N ALA A 109 17.72 1.80 -2.45
CA ALA A 109 18.95 1.70 -1.69
C ALA A 109 20.09 2.17 -2.60
N TYR A 110 20.67 3.33 -2.29
CA TYR A 110 21.95 3.70 -2.87
C TYR A 110 22.89 2.59 -2.41
N SER A 111 23.15 1.63 -3.30
CA SER A 111 24.17 0.63 -3.06
C SER A 111 25.43 1.43 -2.76
N MET A 112 25.90 1.39 -1.51
CA MET A 112 27.24 1.83 -1.18
C MET A 112 28.22 0.85 -1.85
N ALA A 113 28.34 0.97 -3.16
CA ALA A 113 29.44 0.45 -3.92
C ALA A 113 30.61 1.41 -3.70
N ALA A 114 31.61 0.88 -2.98
CA ALA A 114 33.00 1.31 -2.99
C ALA A 114 33.32 2.72 -2.43
N GLY A 115 33.56 2.75 -1.13
CA GLY A 115 34.38 3.76 -0.48
C GLY A 115 35.32 3.13 0.54
N GLY A 116 36.13 2.16 0.10
CA GLY A 116 37.20 1.60 0.92
C GLY A 116 38.22 2.68 1.25
N ARG A 117 38.16 3.22 2.47
CA ARG A 117 39.31 3.91 3.06
C ARG A 117 40.33 2.84 3.47
N LYS A 118 41.33 2.63 2.62
CA LYS A 118 42.64 2.16 3.11
C LYS A 118 43.21 3.32 3.92
N GLY A 119 43.35 3.11 5.22
CA GLY A 119 44.31 3.86 6.02
C GLY A 119 45.68 3.23 5.80
N GLU A 120 46.63 4.05 5.37
CA GLU A 120 48.06 3.99 5.67
C GLU A 120 48.58 5.43 5.64
#